data_AF-A0A256BGP2-F1
#
_entry.id   AF-A0A256BGP2-F1
#
_cell.length_a   1.000
_cell.length_b   1.000
_cell.length_c   1.000
_cell.angle_alpha   90.00
_cell.angle_beta   90.00
_cell.angle_gamma   90.00
#
_symmetry.space_group_name_H-M   'P 1'
#
loop_
_entity.id
_entity.type
_entity.pdbx_description
1 polymer ?
#
loop_
_entity_poly.entity_id
_entity_poly.type
_entity_poly.pdbx_seq_one_letter_code
_entity_poly.pdbx_strand_id
1 'polypeptide(L)'
;MGILSKKIYNQSEIKTLENNPNIKSVTERSITYSSEFKRKAIKQSIQGMTSTQIFELAGLPSHLIGEGKANQSLSRWKKLYKRHGEDILLQETRGTGQSGPYGPRGQLSLEEALEKANARIAYLEGNLELVKKLELHERSVKNDRKNDLNKQERFKLINQIIRENQLVGMVNHLCNLAGVSRSGYYYWLNSSDKRNERERNDWEDFQLLYKVFLDKKKCGIDEIKMALENEYSIIMNHKKIRRIMRKNAIISPIRAAKPYRKIMKATQENATKKNILNRQFNHNMPYKVFLTDITYLPYGSGQWAYLSAVKDGATGEIVAHHFST
;
A
#
# COMPACT_ATOMS: atom_id res chain seq x y z
N MET A 1 -24.48 -24.74 -18.01
CA MET A 1 -25.90 -24.32 -18.14
C MET A 1 -25.92 -22.83 -18.42
N GLY A 2 -26.34 -22.46 -19.63
CA GLY A 2 -25.99 -21.21 -20.33
C GLY A 2 -26.31 -19.90 -19.63
N ILE A 3 -25.46 -18.92 -19.95
CA ILE A 3 -25.58 -17.50 -19.64
C ILE A 3 -26.86 -16.99 -20.31
N LEU A 4 -27.93 -16.83 -19.54
CA LEU A 4 -29.16 -16.18 -19.99
C LEU A 4 -28.83 -14.72 -20.34
N SER A 5 -28.90 -14.39 -21.63
CA SER A 5 -28.84 -13.00 -22.09
C SER A 5 -29.93 -12.20 -21.35
N LYS A 6 -29.53 -11.09 -20.73
CA LYS A 6 -30.47 -10.15 -20.12
C LYS A 6 -31.12 -9.37 -21.27
N LYS A 7 -32.25 -9.87 -21.81
CA LYS A 7 -33.06 -9.13 -22.80
C LYS A 7 -33.37 -7.73 -22.25
N ILE A 8 -33.03 -6.71 -23.04
CA ILE A 8 -33.38 -5.32 -22.80
C ILE A 8 -34.48 -4.97 -23.80
N TYR A 9 -35.61 -4.45 -23.32
CA TYR A 9 -36.75 -4.11 -24.17
C TYR A 9 -36.59 -2.70 -24.74
N ASN A 10 -36.84 -2.54 -26.04
CA ASN A 10 -36.88 -1.22 -26.66
C ASN A 10 -38.22 -0.50 -26.38
N GLN A 11 -38.30 0.81 -26.65
CA GLN A 11 -39.50 1.60 -26.34
C GLN A 11 -40.76 1.11 -27.07
N SER A 12 -40.64 0.56 -28.29
CA SER A 12 -41.77 -0.01 -29.04
C SER A 12 -42.28 -1.32 -28.43
N GLU A 13 -41.38 -2.20 -27.98
CA GLU A 13 -41.71 -3.44 -27.29
C GLU A 13 -42.37 -3.15 -25.94
N ILE A 14 -41.87 -2.15 -25.19
CA ILE A 14 -42.45 -1.73 -23.91
C ILE A 14 -43.91 -1.28 -24.11
N LYS A 15 -44.18 -0.37 -25.07
CA LYS A 15 -45.54 0.08 -25.37
C LYS A 15 -46.47 -1.07 -25.78
N THR A 16 -45.94 -2.04 -26.54
CA THR A 16 -46.71 -3.20 -26.98
C THR A 16 -47.05 -4.13 -25.81
N LEU A 17 -46.12 -4.34 -24.89
CA LEU A 17 -46.29 -5.15 -23.68
C LEU A 17 -47.21 -4.46 -22.65
N GLU A 18 -47.14 -3.15 -22.50
CA GLU A 18 -48.02 -2.38 -21.61
C GLU A 18 -49.49 -2.42 -22.03
N ASN A 19 -49.77 -2.52 -23.34
CA ASN A 19 -51.12 -2.65 -23.86
C ASN A 19 -51.75 -4.04 -23.63
N ASN A 20 -50.97 -5.04 -23.18
CA ASN A 20 -51.49 -6.39 -22.94
C ASN A 20 -52.16 -6.50 -21.55
N PRO A 21 -53.43 -6.95 -21.45
CA PRO A 21 -54.15 -7.04 -20.18
C PRO A 21 -53.54 -8.00 -19.14
N ASN A 22 -52.64 -8.90 -19.56
CA ASN A 22 -51.96 -9.87 -18.70
C ASN A 22 -50.69 -9.31 -18.04
N ILE A 23 -50.32 -8.07 -18.38
CA ILE A 23 -49.14 -7.38 -17.85
C ILE A 23 -49.59 -6.25 -16.91
N LYS A 24 -48.93 -6.18 -15.75
CA LYS A 24 -49.16 -5.15 -14.73
C LYS A 24 -48.23 -3.95 -14.90
N SER A 25 -46.95 -4.21 -15.21
CA SER A 25 -45.96 -3.16 -15.50
C SER A 25 -44.77 -3.71 -16.26
N VAL A 26 -44.13 -2.86 -17.05
CA VAL A 26 -42.93 -3.19 -17.83
C VAL A 26 -41.83 -2.18 -17.51
N THR A 27 -40.60 -2.67 -17.42
CA THR A 27 -39.38 -1.86 -17.32
C THR A 27 -38.42 -2.32 -18.41
N GLU A 28 -37.40 -1.53 -18.73
CA GLU A 28 -36.39 -1.88 -19.74
C GLU A 28 -35.75 -3.26 -19.53
N ARG A 29 -35.75 -3.79 -18.29
CA ARG A 29 -35.10 -5.05 -17.93
C ARG A 29 -36.04 -6.13 -17.38
N SER A 30 -37.31 -5.82 -17.12
CA SER A 30 -38.21 -6.78 -16.47
C SER A 30 -39.69 -6.54 -16.77
N ILE A 31 -40.45 -7.63 -16.82
CA ILE A 31 -41.91 -7.65 -16.98
C ILE A 31 -42.52 -8.12 -15.65
N THR A 32 -43.55 -7.41 -15.20
CA THR A 32 -44.39 -7.80 -14.07
C THR A 32 -45.76 -8.20 -14.59
N TYR A 33 -46.13 -9.45 -14.35
CA TYR A 33 -47.39 -10.04 -14.79
C TYR A 33 -48.52 -9.77 -13.80
N SER A 34 -49.75 -9.64 -14.28
CA SER A 34 -50.94 -9.49 -13.42
C SER A 34 -51.19 -10.74 -12.57
N SER A 35 -51.80 -10.56 -11.39
CA SER A 35 -52.18 -11.66 -10.48
C SER A 35 -53.16 -12.63 -11.16
N GLU A 36 -54.15 -12.08 -11.88
CA GLU A 36 -55.12 -12.85 -12.67
C GLU A 36 -54.45 -13.76 -13.69
N PHE A 37 -53.45 -13.24 -14.43
CA PHE A 37 -52.72 -14.04 -15.40
C PHE A 37 -51.91 -15.16 -14.73
N LYS A 38 -51.23 -14.88 -13.61
CA LYS A 38 -50.48 -15.91 -12.85
C LYS A 38 -51.39 -17.07 -12.45
N ARG A 39 -52.60 -16.77 -11.97
CA ARG A 39 -53.61 -17.76 -11.58
C ARG A 39 -54.06 -18.60 -12.76
N LYS A 40 -54.46 -17.93 -13.85
CA LYS A 40 -54.88 -18.58 -15.10
C LYS A 40 -53.80 -19.51 -15.65
N ALA A 41 -52.55 -19.05 -15.66
CA ALA A 41 -51.41 -19.81 -16.14
C ALA A 41 -51.16 -21.09 -15.34
N ILE A 42 -51.33 -21.09 -14.01
CA ILE A 42 -51.19 -22.30 -13.21
C ILE A 42 -52.32 -23.28 -13.49
N LYS A 43 -53.58 -22.82 -13.54
CA LYS A 43 -54.73 -23.69 -13.84
C LYS A 43 -54.57 -24.38 -15.19
N GLN A 44 -54.20 -23.63 -16.22
CA GLN A 44 -53.93 -24.17 -17.56
C GLN A 44 -52.75 -25.15 -17.58
N SER A 45 -51.74 -24.92 -16.74
CA SER A 45 -50.61 -25.84 -16.66
C SER A 45 -50.91 -27.13 -15.90
N ILE A 46 -51.81 -27.09 -14.92
CA ILE A 46 -52.35 -28.31 -14.27
C ILE A 46 -53.15 -29.15 -15.27
N GLN A 47 -53.85 -28.49 -16.20
CA GLN A 47 -54.57 -29.12 -17.32
C GLN A 47 -53.65 -29.67 -18.42
N GLY A 48 -52.32 -29.63 -18.23
CA GLY A 48 -51.35 -30.23 -19.16
C GLY A 48 -50.84 -29.30 -20.27
N MET A 49 -51.25 -28.03 -20.31
CA MET A 49 -50.72 -27.07 -21.30
C MET A 49 -49.26 -26.73 -21.02
N THR A 50 -48.48 -26.57 -22.09
CA THR A 50 -47.08 -26.14 -22.02
C THR A 50 -46.97 -24.65 -21.72
N SER A 51 -45.85 -24.21 -21.14
CA SER A 51 -45.62 -22.81 -20.80
C SER A 51 -45.64 -21.87 -22.01
N THR A 52 -45.17 -22.34 -23.16
CA THR A 52 -45.17 -21.60 -24.43
C THR A 52 -46.60 -21.40 -24.91
N GLN A 53 -47.41 -22.46 -24.95
CA GLN A 53 -48.83 -22.38 -25.32
C GLN A 53 -49.63 -21.43 -24.41
N ILE A 54 -49.40 -21.49 -23.10
CA ILE A 54 -50.09 -20.63 -22.12
C ILE A 54 -49.79 -19.15 -22.38
N PHE A 55 -48.53 -18.81 -22.67
CA PHE A 55 -48.12 -17.44 -22.90
C PHE A 55 -48.50 -16.96 -24.30
N GLU A 56 -48.48 -17.82 -25.32
CA GLU A 56 -48.97 -17.49 -26.67
C GLU A 56 -50.48 -17.19 -26.66
N LEU A 57 -51.29 -18.01 -25.98
CA LEU A 57 -52.73 -17.77 -25.80
C LEU A 57 -53.03 -16.47 -25.04
N ALA A 58 -52.07 -15.97 -24.25
CA ALA A 58 -52.17 -14.70 -23.53
C ALA A 58 -51.65 -13.50 -24.35
N GLY A 59 -51.29 -13.70 -25.62
CA GLY A 59 -50.73 -12.65 -26.48
C GLY A 59 -49.30 -12.28 -26.11
N LEU A 60 -48.53 -13.21 -25.52
CA LEU A 60 -47.16 -13.01 -25.05
C LEU A 60 -46.21 -14.03 -25.70
N PRO A 61 -46.00 -13.97 -27.02
CA PRO A 61 -45.18 -14.94 -27.75
C PRO A 61 -43.70 -14.84 -27.36
N SER A 62 -42.97 -15.93 -27.55
CA SER A 62 -41.57 -16.08 -27.12
C SER A 62 -40.62 -15.02 -27.66
N HIS A 63 -40.84 -14.50 -28.87
CA HIS A 63 -40.03 -13.43 -29.45
C HIS A 63 -40.19 -12.09 -28.71
N LEU A 64 -41.38 -11.82 -28.18
CA LEU A 64 -41.72 -10.55 -27.51
C LEU A 64 -41.20 -10.53 -26.08
N ILE A 65 -41.44 -11.60 -25.30
CA ILE A 65 -40.98 -11.67 -23.89
C ILE A 65 -39.54 -12.17 -23.74
N GLY A 66 -38.98 -12.82 -24.76
CA GLY A 66 -37.66 -13.43 -24.75
C GLY A 66 -37.68 -14.95 -24.52
N GLU A 67 -36.74 -15.65 -25.17
CA GLU A 67 -36.66 -17.10 -25.13
C GLU A 67 -36.49 -17.64 -23.70
N GLY A 68 -37.27 -18.67 -23.36
CA GLY A 68 -37.22 -19.34 -22.04
C GLY A 68 -37.86 -18.55 -20.88
N LYS A 69 -38.31 -17.31 -21.08
CA LYS A 69 -38.93 -16.49 -20.01
C LYS A 69 -40.28 -17.03 -19.56
N ALA A 70 -41.07 -17.61 -20.46
CA ALA A 70 -42.33 -18.30 -20.13
C ALA A 70 -42.08 -19.48 -19.18
N ASN A 71 -41.11 -20.33 -19.51
CA ASN A 71 -40.70 -21.48 -18.68
C ASN A 71 -40.23 -21.05 -17.28
N GLN A 72 -39.37 -20.03 -17.19
CA GLN A 72 -38.87 -19.53 -15.92
C GLN A 72 -39.97 -18.93 -15.05
N SER A 73 -40.87 -18.16 -15.66
CA SER A 73 -41.98 -17.52 -14.95
C SER A 73 -42.94 -18.57 -14.40
N LEU A 74 -43.35 -19.52 -15.23
CA LEU A 74 -44.25 -20.61 -14.83
C LEU A 74 -43.61 -21.53 -13.79
N SER A 75 -42.31 -21.87 -13.94
CA SER A 75 -41.58 -22.67 -12.94
C SER A 75 -41.55 -21.98 -11.57
N ARG A 76 -41.29 -20.66 -11.55
CA ARG A 76 -41.31 -19.86 -10.31
C ARG A 76 -42.70 -19.85 -9.68
N TRP A 77 -43.75 -19.67 -10.47
CA TRP A 77 -45.13 -19.64 -9.97
C TRP A 77 -45.59 -21.02 -9.46
N LYS A 78 -45.26 -22.11 -10.16
CA LYS A 78 -45.52 -23.48 -9.69
C LYS A 78 -44.84 -23.77 -8.35
N LYS A 79 -43.60 -23.31 -8.16
CA LYS A 79 -42.87 -23.45 -6.87
C LYS A 79 -43.57 -22.68 -5.74
N LEU A 80 -44.05 -21.47 -6.00
CA LEU A 80 -44.78 -20.68 -5.01
C LEU A 80 -46.13 -21.32 -4.67
N TYR A 81 -46.89 -21.72 -5.68
CA TYR A 81 -48.18 -22.40 -5.53
C TYR A 81 -48.05 -23.70 -4.72
N LYS A 82 -47.03 -24.51 -4.98
CA LYS A 82 -46.78 -25.75 -4.23
C LYS A 82 -46.48 -25.50 -2.74
N ARG A 83 -45.87 -24.37 -2.39
CA ARG A 83 -45.47 -24.07 -1.00
C ARG A 83 -46.55 -23.35 -0.18
N HIS A 84 -47.32 -22.46 -0.80
CA HIS A 84 -48.19 -21.52 -0.08
C HIS A 84 -49.63 -21.46 -0.62
N GLY A 85 -50.00 -22.30 -1.59
CA GLY A 85 -51.35 -22.34 -2.16
C GLY A 85 -51.62 -21.25 -3.20
N GLU A 86 -52.90 -21.05 -3.55
CA GLU A 86 -53.35 -20.09 -4.57
C GLU A 86 -53.21 -18.63 -4.11
N ASP A 87 -53.40 -18.36 -2.82
CA ASP A 87 -53.51 -17.01 -2.25
C ASP A 87 -52.23 -16.18 -2.38
N ILE A 88 -51.06 -16.83 -2.36
CA ILE A 88 -49.76 -16.15 -2.50
C ILE A 88 -49.54 -15.53 -3.88
N LEU A 89 -50.32 -15.95 -4.90
CA LEU A 89 -50.21 -15.44 -6.27
C LEU A 89 -51.00 -14.15 -6.47
N LEU A 90 -51.96 -13.89 -5.58
CA LEU A 90 -52.76 -12.67 -5.53
C LEU A 90 -52.00 -11.53 -4.82
N GLN A 91 -51.10 -11.87 -3.92
CA GLN A 91 -50.28 -10.91 -3.16
C GLN A 91 -48.96 -10.58 -3.88
N GLU A 92 -48.65 -9.29 -4.04
CA GLU A 92 -47.34 -8.86 -4.54
C GLU A 92 -46.29 -9.00 -3.43
N THR A 93 -45.46 -10.03 -3.52
CA THR A 93 -44.42 -10.36 -2.53
C THR A 93 -43.08 -9.67 -2.78
N ARG A 94 -42.95 -8.88 -3.85
CA ARG A 94 -41.75 -8.09 -4.13
C ARG A 94 -41.74 -6.82 -3.28
N GLY A 95 -40.84 -6.76 -2.30
CA GLY A 95 -40.67 -5.61 -1.41
C GLY A 95 -41.48 -5.66 -0.10
N THR A 96 -42.37 -6.64 0.05
CA THR A 96 -43.18 -6.91 1.26
C THR A 96 -42.56 -8.00 2.13
N GLY A 97 -41.22 -8.03 2.19
CA GLY A 97 -40.50 -8.86 3.16
C GLY A 97 -40.56 -8.22 4.56
N GLN A 98 -41.61 -8.53 5.31
CA GLN A 98 -41.40 -8.90 6.72
C GLN A 98 -40.71 -10.29 6.64
N SER A 99 -39.49 -10.56 7.07
CA SER A 99 -38.80 -10.10 8.27
C SER A 99 -37.28 -10.24 8.07
N GLY A 100 -36.54 -9.13 8.12
CA GLY A 100 -35.20 -9.14 8.72
C GLY A 100 -35.35 -9.10 10.25
N PRO A 101 -34.27 -9.20 11.04
CA PRO A 101 -34.31 -9.38 12.51
C PRO A 101 -35.03 -8.30 13.34
N TYR A 102 -35.56 -7.26 12.71
CA TYR A 102 -36.30 -6.20 13.37
C TYR A 102 -37.69 -6.07 12.73
N GLY A 103 -38.72 -6.44 13.50
CA GLY A 103 -40.13 -6.39 13.12
C GLY A 103 -40.69 -4.97 12.94
N PRO A 104 -42.00 -4.83 12.71
CA PRO A 104 -42.63 -3.54 12.45
C PRO A 104 -42.49 -2.60 13.66
N ARG A 105 -42.11 -1.34 13.39
CA ARG A 105 -41.95 -0.31 14.43
C ARG A 105 -43.33 0.09 14.98
N GLY A 106 -43.68 -0.43 16.15
CA GLY A 106 -44.50 0.33 17.09
C GLY A 106 -43.79 1.64 17.45
N GLN A 107 -44.52 2.65 17.91
CA GLN A 107 -43.91 3.85 18.48
C GLN A 107 -42.96 3.42 19.60
N LEU A 108 -41.66 3.63 19.37
CA LEU A 108 -40.59 3.29 20.30
C LEU A 108 -40.81 4.04 21.61
N SER A 109 -40.57 3.38 22.74
CA SER A 109 -40.55 4.07 24.03
C SER A 109 -39.48 5.18 23.98
N LEU A 110 -39.65 6.25 24.77
CA LEU A 110 -38.70 7.38 24.78
C LEU A 110 -37.26 6.91 25.03
N GLU A 111 -37.11 5.86 25.84
CA GLU A 111 -35.85 5.22 26.20
C GLU A 111 -35.25 4.41 25.03
N GLU A 112 -36.07 3.62 24.32
CA GLU A 112 -35.60 2.90 23.12
C GLU A 112 -35.28 3.85 21.96
N ALA A 113 -35.97 4.99 21.86
CA ALA A 113 -35.67 6.04 20.91
C ALA A 113 -34.33 6.73 21.24
N LEU A 114 -34.07 6.98 22.53
CA LEU A 114 -32.80 7.51 23.03
C LEU A 114 -31.65 6.53 22.78
N GLU A 115 -31.84 5.25 23.05
CA GLU A 115 -30.82 4.23 22.82
C GLU A 115 -30.50 4.09 21.33
N LYS A 116 -31.51 4.13 20.46
CA LYS A 116 -31.30 4.16 19.01
C LYS A 116 -30.62 5.44 18.52
N ALA A 117 -30.97 6.59 19.10
CA ALA A 117 -30.32 7.86 18.79
C ALA A 117 -28.83 7.83 19.20
N ASN A 118 -28.53 7.33 20.40
CA ASN A 118 -27.16 7.16 20.89
C ASN A 118 -26.36 6.15 20.05
N ALA A 119 -26.96 5.02 19.69
CA ALA A 119 -26.34 4.05 18.79
C ALA A 119 -26.10 4.64 17.39
N ARG A 120 -27.01 5.50 16.91
CA ARG A 120 -26.84 6.21 15.64
C ARG A 120 -25.75 7.27 15.72
N ILE A 121 -25.65 8.01 16.82
CA ILE A 121 -24.59 8.97 17.08
C ILE A 121 -23.25 8.25 17.11
N ALA A 122 -23.12 7.17 17.88
CA ALA A 122 -21.88 6.37 17.92
C ALA A 122 -21.49 5.81 16.54
N TYR A 123 -22.46 5.34 15.75
CA TYR A 123 -22.22 4.89 14.38
C TYR A 123 -21.76 6.04 13.46
N LEU A 124 -22.39 7.21 13.55
CA LEU A 124 -22.03 8.38 12.75
C LEU A 124 -20.67 8.94 13.18
N GLU A 125 -20.37 8.99 14.46
CA GLU A 125 -19.08 9.37 15.02
C GLU A 125 -17.98 8.40 14.57
N GLY A 126 -18.23 7.09 14.61
CA GLY A 126 -17.31 6.08 14.09
C GLY A 126 -17.06 6.22 12.59
N ASN A 127 -18.10 6.52 11.80
CA ASN A 127 -17.94 6.81 10.38
C ASN A 127 -17.16 8.11 10.13
N LEU A 128 -17.42 9.16 10.90
CA LEU A 128 -16.67 10.42 10.82
C LEU A 128 -15.21 10.23 11.26
N GLU A 129 -14.94 9.40 12.25
CA GLU A 129 -13.59 9.04 12.67
C GLU A 129 -12.87 8.26 11.57
N LEU A 130 -13.56 7.33 10.90
CA LEU A 130 -13.03 6.57 9.79
C LEU A 130 -12.76 7.47 8.57
N VAL A 131 -13.67 8.41 8.26
CA VAL A 131 -13.46 9.43 7.23
C VAL A 131 -12.31 10.35 7.59
N LYS A 132 -12.20 10.81 8.85
CA LYS A 132 -11.05 11.60 9.32
C LYS A 132 -9.74 10.83 9.23
N LYS A 133 -9.72 9.53 9.56
CA LYS A 133 -8.55 8.66 9.41
C LYS A 133 -8.17 8.50 7.94
N LEU A 134 -9.15 8.29 7.06
CA LEU A 134 -8.93 8.24 5.62
C LEU A 134 -8.43 9.58 5.08
N GLU A 135 -8.98 10.70 5.53
CA GLU A 135 -8.58 12.04 5.11
C GLU A 135 -7.19 12.41 5.65
N LEU A 136 -6.83 11.99 6.87
CA LEU A 136 -5.46 12.07 7.39
C LEU A 136 -4.51 11.19 6.57
N HIS A 137 -4.96 10.00 6.16
CA HIS A 137 -4.19 9.13 5.27
C HIS A 137 -4.04 9.76 3.88
N GLU A 138 -5.08 10.39 3.34
CA GLU A 138 -5.07 11.12 2.06
C GLU A 138 -4.22 12.40 2.13
N ARG A 139 -4.24 13.14 3.24
CA ARG A 139 -3.36 14.30 3.48
C ARG A 139 -1.90 13.88 3.67
N SER A 140 -1.66 12.71 4.27
CA SER A 140 -0.35 12.06 4.31
C SER A 140 0.11 11.61 2.91
N VAL A 141 -0.82 11.21 2.03
CA VAL A 141 -0.56 10.83 0.62
C VAL A 141 -0.41 12.06 -0.30
N LYS A 142 -1.05 13.20 0.02
CA LYS A 142 -0.94 14.46 -0.74
C LYS A 142 0.39 15.22 -0.50
N ASN A 143 1.17 14.83 0.51
CA ASN A 143 2.56 15.25 0.64
C ASN A 143 3.47 14.37 -0.24
N ASP A 144 3.55 14.70 -1.53
CA ASP A 144 4.72 14.47 -2.39
C ASP A 144 5.44 13.12 -2.33
N ARG A 145 4.71 12.00 -2.36
CA ARG A 145 5.33 10.70 -2.66
C ARG A 145 4.49 9.87 -3.61
N LYS A 146 4.98 9.76 -4.85
CA LYS A 146 4.65 8.68 -5.79
C LYS A 146 4.63 7.34 -5.04
N ASN A 147 3.46 6.86 -4.63
CA ASN A 147 3.17 5.45 -4.32
C ASN A 147 4.39 4.68 -3.74
N ASP A 148 4.69 4.90 -2.46
CA ASP A 148 6.00 4.73 -1.79
C ASP A 148 6.58 3.29 -1.72
N LEU A 149 5.83 2.29 -2.15
CA LEU A 149 6.26 0.88 -2.12
C LEU A 149 7.17 0.56 -3.31
N ASN A 150 8.32 -0.05 -3.04
CA ASN A 150 9.20 -0.59 -4.06
C ASN A 150 8.50 -1.71 -4.83
N LYS A 151 8.83 -1.90 -6.12
CA LYS A 151 8.24 -2.94 -6.99
C LYS A 151 8.27 -4.34 -6.35
N GLN A 152 9.35 -4.67 -5.64
CA GLN A 152 9.48 -5.96 -4.95
C GLN A 152 8.45 -6.13 -3.82
N GLU A 153 8.16 -5.07 -3.07
CA GLU A 153 7.18 -5.07 -1.98
C GLU A 153 5.76 -5.20 -2.55
N ARG A 154 5.49 -4.52 -3.66
CA ARG A 154 4.23 -4.67 -4.40
C ARG A 154 4.01 -6.11 -4.87
N PHE A 155 5.03 -6.75 -5.46
CA PHE A 155 4.93 -8.15 -5.87
C PHE A 155 4.73 -9.09 -4.68
N LYS A 156 5.39 -8.83 -3.55
CA LYS A 156 5.22 -9.60 -2.32
C LYS A 156 3.77 -9.52 -1.81
N LEU A 157 3.20 -8.31 -1.76
CA LEU A 157 1.82 -8.08 -1.34
C LEU A 157 0.82 -8.77 -2.28
N ILE A 158 1.01 -8.66 -3.59
CA ILE A 158 0.16 -9.33 -4.59
C ILE A 158 0.19 -10.85 -4.36
N ASN A 159 1.37 -11.45 -4.19
CA ASN A 159 1.51 -12.88 -3.96
C ASN A 159 0.86 -13.32 -2.64
N GLN A 160 0.97 -12.50 -1.59
CA GLN A 160 0.32 -12.75 -0.30
C GLN A 160 -1.20 -12.76 -0.42
N ILE A 161 -1.79 -11.71 -1.02
CA ILE A 161 -3.24 -11.59 -1.24
C ILE A 161 -3.78 -12.78 -2.03
N ILE A 162 -3.08 -13.19 -3.09
CA ILE A 162 -3.48 -14.34 -3.93
C ILE A 162 -3.47 -15.64 -3.13
N ARG A 163 -2.44 -15.87 -2.29
CA ARG A 163 -2.31 -17.09 -1.49
C ARG A 163 -3.35 -17.16 -0.37
N GLU A 164 -3.58 -16.06 0.34
CA GLU A 164 -4.52 -15.99 1.46
C GLU A 164 -5.97 -16.15 1.00
N ASN A 165 -6.33 -15.55 -0.14
CA ASN A 165 -7.72 -15.50 -0.63
C ASN A 165 -7.98 -16.46 -1.81
N GLN A 166 -6.99 -17.25 -2.22
CA GLN A 166 -7.07 -18.22 -3.33
C GLN A 166 -7.54 -17.61 -4.67
N LEU A 167 -7.15 -16.36 -4.96
CA LEU A 167 -7.61 -15.58 -6.12
C LEU A 167 -6.79 -15.83 -7.39
N VAL A 168 -6.77 -17.09 -7.87
CA VAL A 168 -5.88 -17.55 -8.97
C VAL A 168 -6.10 -16.80 -10.31
N GLY A 169 -7.26 -16.18 -10.52
CA GLY A 169 -7.58 -15.39 -11.72
C GLY A 169 -7.28 -13.88 -11.65
N MET A 170 -6.93 -13.34 -10.47
CA MET A 170 -6.90 -11.88 -10.25
C MET A 170 -5.51 -11.25 -10.40
N VAL A 171 -4.48 -12.03 -10.76
CA VAL A 171 -3.10 -11.54 -10.93
C VAL A 171 -3.04 -10.29 -11.81
N ASN A 172 -3.74 -10.32 -12.96
CA ASN A 172 -3.74 -9.21 -13.90
C ASN A 172 -4.37 -7.94 -13.29
N HIS A 173 -5.51 -8.11 -12.59
CA HIS A 173 -6.22 -7.02 -11.94
C HIS A 173 -5.39 -6.40 -10.81
N LEU A 174 -4.78 -7.23 -9.96
CA LEU A 174 -3.93 -6.80 -8.84
C LEU A 174 -2.64 -6.11 -9.33
N CYS A 175 -2.03 -6.62 -10.40
CA CYS A 175 -0.87 -5.98 -11.02
C CYS A 175 -1.22 -4.60 -11.58
N ASN A 176 -2.36 -4.47 -12.28
CA ASN A 176 -2.85 -3.20 -12.81
C ASN A 176 -3.14 -2.20 -11.68
N LEU A 177 -3.80 -2.65 -10.60
CA LEU A 177 -4.11 -1.82 -9.43
C LEU A 177 -2.84 -1.33 -8.72
N ALA A 178 -1.81 -2.18 -8.61
CA ALA A 178 -0.53 -1.82 -8.02
C ALA A 178 0.43 -1.07 -8.97
N GLY A 179 0.03 -0.84 -10.23
CA GLY A 179 0.84 -0.17 -11.24
C GLY A 179 2.13 -0.91 -11.61
N VAL A 180 2.10 -2.25 -11.63
CA VAL A 180 3.24 -3.12 -11.99
C VAL A 180 2.87 -4.07 -13.13
N SER A 181 3.86 -4.54 -13.89
CA SER A 181 3.59 -5.46 -15.01
C SER A 181 3.37 -6.89 -14.53
N ARG A 182 2.44 -7.60 -15.18
CA ARG A 182 2.19 -9.04 -14.95
C ARG A 182 3.43 -9.89 -15.23
N SER A 183 4.20 -9.56 -16.27
CA SER A 183 5.46 -10.23 -16.59
C SER A 183 6.51 -10.06 -15.49
N GLY A 184 6.57 -8.87 -14.88
CA GLY A 184 7.45 -8.59 -13.74
C GLY A 184 7.08 -9.40 -12.50
N TYR A 185 5.79 -9.59 -12.25
CA TYR A 185 5.30 -10.45 -11.16
C TYR A 185 5.76 -11.90 -11.32
N TYR A 186 5.57 -12.52 -12.48
CA TYR A 186 6.01 -13.91 -12.69
C TYR A 186 7.53 -14.04 -12.74
N TYR A 187 8.25 -13.05 -13.28
CA TYR A 187 9.71 -13.01 -13.19
C TYR A 187 10.17 -12.98 -11.73
N TRP A 188 9.52 -12.15 -10.90
CA TRP A 188 9.75 -12.12 -9.47
C TRP A 188 9.41 -13.49 -8.85
N LEU A 189 8.27 -14.11 -9.16
CA LEU A 189 7.91 -15.42 -8.61
C LEU A 189 8.96 -16.50 -8.95
N ASN A 190 9.34 -16.61 -10.23
CA ASN A 190 10.28 -17.64 -10.72
C ASN A 190 11.72 -17.41 -10.24
N SER A 191 12.08 -16.17 -9.89
CA SER A 191 13.40 -15.84 -9.36
C SER A 191 13.49 -15.96 -7.84
N SER A 192 12.52 -16.62 -7.16
CA SER A 192 12.50 -16.79 -5.71
C SER A 192 13.77 -17.46 -5.18
N ASP A 193 14.18 -18.55 -5.82
CA ASP A 193 15.25 -19.39 -5.28
C ASP A 193 16.59 -18.69 -5.35
N LYS A 194 16.86 -18.01 -6.47
CA LYS A 194 18.03 -17.14 -6.65
C LYS A 194 18.05 -15.97 -5.66
N ARG A 195 16.90 -15.43 -5.27
CA ARG A 195 16.84 -14.38 -4.23
C ARG A 195 17.15 -14.94 -2.84
N ASN A 196 16.58 -16.09 -2.52
CA ASN A 196 16.81 -16.77 -1.24
C ASN A 196 18.28 -17.16 -1.08
N GLU A 197 18.92 -17.65 -2.15
CA GLU A 197 20.35 -17.96 -2.16
C GLU A 197 21.21 -16.72 -1.91
N ARG A 198 20.91 -15.59 -2.57
CA ARG A 198 21.60 -14.32 -2.29
C ARG A 198 21.40 -13.85 -0.85
N GLU A 199 20.20 -14.02 -0.28
CA GLU A 199 19.96 -13.67 1.11
C GLU A 199 20.74 -14.56 2.09
N ARG A 200 20.88 -15.85 1.79
CA ARG A 200 21.74 -16.75 2.59
C ARG A 200 23.20 -16.31 2.54
N ASN A 201 23.73 -16.04 1.35
CA ASN A 201 25.11 -15.58 1.21
C ASN A 201 25.32 -14.22 1.92
N ASP A 202 24.36 -13.29 1.78
CA ASP A 202 24.38 -12.01 2.49
C ASP A 202 24.34 -12.19 4.03
N TRP A 203 23.68 -13.23 4.52
CA TRP A 203 23.61 -13.55 5.94
C TRP A 203 24.95 -14.07 6.46
N GLU A 204 25.59 -14.99 5.72
CA GLU A 204 26.93 -15.48 6.05
C GLU A 204 27.97 -14.35 6.05
N ASP A 205 27.95 -13.52 5.00
CA ASP A 205 28.77 -12.32 4.93
C ASP A 205 28.51 -11.38 6.12
N PHE A 206 27.24 -11.18 6.49
CA PHE A 206 26.88 -10.36 7.64
C PHE A 206 27.47 -10.87 8.94
N GLN A 207 27.42 -12.19 9.20
CA GLN A 207 28.00 -12.79 10.41
C GLN A 207 29.50 -12.51 10.51
N LEU A 208 30.22 -12.69 9.40
CA LEU A 208 31.65 -12.36 9.32
C LEU A 208 31.91 -10.87 9.56
N LEU A 209 31.19 -9.99 8.87
CA LEU A 209 31.33 -8.53 9.02
C LEU A 209 31.03 -8.07 10.44
N TYR A 210 30.02 -8.66 11.09
CA TYR A 210 29.63 -8.32 12.44
C TYR A 210 30.69 -8.75 13.46
N LYS A 211 31.26 -9.95 13.30
CA LYS A 211 32.39 -10.41 14.10
C LYS A 211 33.58 -9.43 14.03
N VAL A 212 34.00 -9.08 12.81
CA VAL A 212 35.09 -8.11 12.58
C VAL A 212 34.77 -6.74 13.20
N PHE A 213 33.53 -6.29 13.08
CA PHE A 213 33.08 -5.02 13.64
C PHE A 213 33.19 -4.97 15.18
N LEU A 214 32.89 -6.09 15.85
CA LEU A 214 33.02 -6.22 17.30
C LEU A 214 34.50 -6.29 17.73
N ASP A 215 35.29 -7.14 17.07
CA ASP A 215 36.71 -7.34 17.39
C ASP A 215 37.51 -6.03 17.29
N LYS A 216 37.19 -5.18 16.29
CA LYS A 216 37.85 -3.89 16.05
C LYS A 216 37.23 -2.71 16.82
N LYS A 217 36.38 -2.96 17.82
CA LYS A 217 35.74 -1.92 18.68
C LYS A 217 34.99 -0.84 17.89
N LYS A 218 34.11 -1.25 16.98
CA LYS A 218 33.15 -0.40 16.24
C LYS A 218 33.76 0.42 15.08
N CYS A 219 34.50 -0.27 14.23
CA CYS A 219 35.20 0.26 13.07
C CYS A 219 34.29 0.71 11.90
N GLY A 220 34.85 1.50 10.98
CA GLY A 220 34.21 1.96 9.74
C GLY A 220 34.32 0.96 8.59
N ILE A 221 33.70 1.29 7.44
CA ILE A 221 33.67 0.40 6.26
C ILE A 221 35.08 0.05 5.74
N ASP A 222 35.97 1.05 5.66
CA ASP A 222 37.32 0.84 5.11
C ASP A 222 38.21 0.03 6.06
N GLU A 223 38.04 0.22 7.38
CA GLU A 223 38.72 -0.56 8.41
C GLU A 223 38.26 -2.02 8.40
N ILE A 224 36.96 -2.28 8.24
CA ILE A 224 36.43 -3.64 8.05
C ILE A 224 37.02 -4.26 6.80
N LYS A 225 37.09 -3.52 5.69
CA LYS A 225 37.69 -4.01 4.44
C LYS A 225 39.15 -4.42 4.66
N MET A 226 39.94 -3.57 5.30
CA MET A 226 41.34 -3.86 5.60
C MET A 226 41.49 -5.09 6.52
N ALA A 227 40.64 -5.21 7.54
CA ALA A 227 40.67 -6.36 8.43
C ALA A 227 40.31 -7.67 7.70
N LEU A 228 39.32 -7.64 6.81
CA LEU A 228 38.98 -8.80 5.98
C LEU A 228 40.15 -9.23 5.07
N GLU A 229 40.82 -8.27 4.43
CA GLU A 229 41.95 -8.54 3.53
C GLU A 229 43.17 -9.07 4.30
N ASN A 230 43.50 -8.47 5.45
CA ASN A 230 44.74 -8.79 6.17
C ASN A 230 44.62 -9.97 7.14
N GLU A 231 43.48 -10.14 7.83
CA GLU A 231 43.33 -11.16 8.89
C GLU A 231 42.58 -12.40 8.40
N TYR A 232 41.68 -12.23 7.42
CA TYR A 232 40.82 -13.31 6.94
C TYR A 232 41.14 -13.73 5.50
N SER A 233 42.05 -13.03 4.81
CA SER A 233 42.36 -13.26 3.38
C SER A 233 41.13 -13.22 2.46
N ILE A 234 40.09 -12.47 2.84
CA ILE A 234 38.83 -12.35 2.11
C ILE A 234 38.77 -11.00 1.41
N ILE A 235 38.70 -11.03 0.09
CA ILE A 235 38.58 -9.82 -0.73
C ILE A 235 37.09 -9.51 -0.95
N MET A 236 36.59 -8.47 -0.28
CA MET A 236 35.21 -8.00 -0.41
C MET A 236 35.15 -6.53 -0.85
N ASN A 237 34.32 -6.24 -1.86
CA ASN A 237 34.12 -4.87 -2.32
C ASN A 237 33.45 -4.00 -1.23
N HIS A 238 34.01 -2.82 -0.98
CA HIS A 238 33.48 -1.84 -0.02
C HIS A 238 32.00 -1.49 -0.24
N LYS A 239 31.48 -1.54 -1.48
CA LYS A 239 30.06 -1.33 -1.78
C LYS A 239 29.17 -2.45 -1.22
N LYS A 240 29.64 -3.70 -1.27
CA LYS A 240 28.95 -4.87 -0.71
C LYS A 240 28.93 -4.79 0.81
N ILE A 241 30.08 -4.53 1.43
CA ILE A 241 30.21 -4.30 2.88
C ILE A 241 29.21 -3.23 3.34
N ARG A 242 29.24 -2.06 2.69
CA ARG A 242 28.33 -0.94 2.98
C ARG A 242 26.86 -1.32 2.86
N ARG A 243 26.48 -2.06 1.82
CA ARG A 243 25.10 -2.51 1.60
C ARG A 243 24.64 -3.43 2.73
N ILE A 244 25.47 -4.41 3.11
CA ILE A 244 25.15 -5.38 4.15
C ILE A 244 25.07 -4.71 5.53
N MET A 245 26.03 -3.83 5.86
CA MET A 245 25.98 -3.05 7.11
C MET A 245 24.71 -2.19 7.20
N ARG A 246 24.34 -1.50 6.11
CA ARG A 246 23.11 -0.69 6.07
C ARG A 246 21.84 -1.53 6.19
N LYS A 247 21.77 -2.68 5.49
CA LYS A 247 20.62 -3.61 5.55
C LYS A 247 20.36 -4.05 7.00
N ASN A 248 21.42 -4.25 7.78
CA ASN A 248 21.35 -4.73 9.16
C ASN A 248 21.56 -3.62 10.22
N ALA A 249 21.43 -2.35 9.84
CA ALA A 249 21.55 -1.21 10.75
C ALA A 249 22.84 -1.14 11.60
N ILE A 250 23.96 -1.70 11.10
CA ILE A 250 25.27 -1.52 11.75
C ILE A 250 25.79 -0.13 11.42
N ILE A 251 25.92 0.71 12.44
CA ILE A 251 26.41 2.08 12.33
C ILE A 251 27.73 2.19 13.08
N SER A 252 28.78 2.67 12.41
CA SER A 252 30.03 3.01 13.08
C SER A 252 29.84 4.31 13.88
N PRO A 253 30.09 4.31 15.20
CA PRO A 253 30.04 5.52 16.01
C PRO A 253 31.29 6.39 15.84
N ILE A 254 32.34 5.89 15.17
CA ILE A 254 33.58 6.60 14.93
C ILE A 254 33.29 7.81 14.01
N ARG A 255 33.74 9.00 14.43
CA ARG A 255 33.51 10.29 13.74
C ARG A 255 32.05 10.67 13.52
N ALA A 256 31.10 10.07 14.25
CA ALA A 256 29.72 10.54 14.26
C ALA A 256 29.68 12.03 14.62
N ALA A 257 28.99 12.84 13.81
CA ALA A 257 28.81 14.25 14.09
C ALA A 257 28.14 14.37 15.47
N LYS A 258 28.77 15.10 16.40
CA LYS A 258 28.22 15.38 17.72
C LYS A 258 27.55 16.75 17.68
N PRO A 259 26.22 16.84 17.45
CA PRO A 259 25.54 18.12 17.23
C PRO A 259 25.68 19.03 18.45
N TYR A 260 25.60 18.44 19.64
CA TYR A 260 25.82 19.13 20.91
C TYR A 260 27.20 19.81 21.01
N ARG A 261 28.29 19.17 20.56
CA ARG A 261 29.62 19.80 20.54
C ARG A 261 29.71 20.97 19.54
N LYS A 262 28.99 20.90 18.42
CA LYS A 262 28.90 22.02 17.47
C LYS A 262 28.16 23.19 18.09
N ILE A 263 27.06 22.92 18.80
CA ILE A 263 26.27 23.92 19.52
C ILE A 263 27.14 24.58 20.59
N MET A 264 27.77 23.80 21.48
CA MET A 264 28.67 24.36 22.52
C MET A 264 29.78 25.23 21.95
N LYS A 265 30.41 24.83 20.84
CA LYS A 265 31.46 25.63 20.18
C LYS A 265 30.94 26.93 19.56
N ALA A 266 29.67 26.97 19.18
CA ALA A 266 29.00 28.16 18.67
C ALA A 266 28.55 29.10 19.81
N THR A 267 28.18 28.55 20.97
CA THR A 267 27.80 29.33 22.17
C THR A 267 28.99 29.79 23.00
N GLN A 268 30.19 29.24 22.76
CA GLN A 268 31.40 29.62 23.47
C GLN A 268 31.82 31.04 23.05
N GLU A 269 31.65 32.00 23.94
CA GLU A 269 32.15 33.37 23.82
C GLU A 269 33.69 33.35 23.82
N ASN A 270 34.27 32.96 22.69
CA ASN A 270 35.67 33.26 22.45
C ASN A 270 35.78 34.78 22.38
N ALA A 271 36.81 35.35 23.02
CA ALA A 271 37.21 36.73 22.80
C ALA A 271 37.54 36.90 21.31
N THR A 272 36.53 37.19 20.50
CA THR A 272 36.59 37.21 19.05
C THR A 272 37.30 38.49 18.67
N LYS A 273 38.63 38.42 18.61
CA LYS A 273 39.41 39.48 17.96
C LYS A 273 38.97 39.54 16.49
N LYS A 274 38.84 40.76 15.97
CA LYS A 274 38.52 41.00 14.56
C LYS A 274 39.51 40.19 13.70
N ASN A 275 38.98 39.34 12.81
CA ASN A 275 39.82 38.60 11.86
C ASN A 275 40.30 39.56 10.76
N ILE A 276 41.40 40.27 11.02
CA ILE A 276 41.96 41.27 10.09
C ILE A 276 42.38 40.60 8.77
N LEU A 277 42.83 39.35 8.83
CA LEU A 277 43.37 38.62 7.69
C LEU A 277 42.29 37.98 6.81
N ASN A 278 41.06 37.80 7.31
CA ASN A 278 39.93 37.19 6.57
C ASN A 278 40.27 35.88 5.84
N ARG A 279 41.18 35.05 6.40
CA ARG A 279 41.71 33.81 5.79
C ARG A 279 42.43 34.01 4.44
N GLN A 280 42.81 35.23 4.10
CA GLN A 280 43.66 35.54 2.95
C GLN A 280 45.13 35.37 3.36
N PHE A 281 45.60 34.12 3.43
CA PHE A 281 46.96 33.85 3.91
C PHE A 281 48.04 34.14 2.86
N ASN A 282 47.69 34.08 1.57
CA ASN A 282 48.58 34.37 0.47
C ASN A 282 48.22 35.72 -0.17
N HIS A 283 49.11 36.70 -0.04
CA HIS A 283 48.96 38.04 -0.62
C HIS A 283 49.87 38.28 -1.83
N ASN A 284 50.52 37.23 -2.36
CA ASN A 284 51.51 37.29 -3.44
C ASN A 284 52.67 38.27 -3.20
N MET A 285 52.89 38.67 -1.94
CA MET A 285 53.93 39.61 -1.51
C MET A 285 54.64 39.00 -0.29
N PRO A 286 55.93 38.64 -0.42
CA PRO A 286 56.73 38.09 0.68
C PRO A 286 56.81 39.05 1.88
N TYR A 287 57.03 38.50 3.07
CA TYR A 287 57.21 39.22 4.34
C TYR A 287 56.02 40.06 4.82
N LYS A 288 54.83 39.84 4.24
CA LYS A 288 53.60 40.57 4.58
C LYS A 288 52.76 39.87 5.65
N VAL A 289 52.75 38.54 5.63
CA VAL A 289 51.95 37.72 6.54
C VAL A 289 52.80 36.53 6.98
N PHE A 290 53.07 36.44 8.28
CA PHE A 290 53.74 35.29 8.87
C PHE A 290 52.74 34.37 9.54
N LEU A 291 52.91 33.07 9.31
CA LEU A 291 52.15 32.00 9.93
C LEU A 291 53.06 31.35 10.97
N THR A 292 52.58 31.26 12.21
CA THR A 292 53.33 30.63 13.30
C THR A 292 52.59 29.40 13.77
N ASP A 293 53.32 28.31 13.98
CA ASP A 293 52.77 27.10 14.59
C ASP A 293 53.77 26.48 15.57
N ILE A 294 53.25 25.77 16.56
CA ILE A 294 54.04 25.01 17.53
C ILE A 294 53.72 23.53 17.33
N THR A 295 54.72 22.78 16.89
CA THR A 295 54.62 21.34 16.68
C THR A 295 55.30 20.59 17.83
N TYR A 296 54.59 19.62 18.39
CA TYR A 296 55.06 18.75 19.47
C TYR A 296 55.61 17.47 18.83
N LEU A 297 56.91 17.26 18.96
CA LEU A 297 57.64 16.17 18.33
C LEU A 297 57.99 15.14 19.41
N PRO A 298 57.34 13.97 19.45
CA PRO A 298 57.74 12.91 20.36
C PRO A 298 59.07 12.32 19.91
N TYR A 299 60.01 12.16 20.83
CA TYR A 299 61.29 11.50 20.57
C TYR A 299 61.79 10.70 21.78
N GLY A 300 62.64 9.71 21.54
CA GLY A 300 63.21 8.85 22.59
C GLY A 300 62.14 8.12 23.44
N SER A 301 62.49 7.84 24.69
CA SER A 301 61.68 7.09 25.67
C SER A 301 60.54 7.92 26.28
N GLY A 302 59.72 8.56 25.45
CA GLY A 302 58.57 9.36 25.90
C GLY A 302 58.88 10.84 26.18
N GLN A 303 59.97 11.37 25.64
CA GLN A 303 60.30 12.80 25.69
C GLN A 303 59.59 13.57 24.56
N TRP A 304 59.47 14.88 24.75
CA TRP A 304 58.81 15.78 23.81
C TRP A 304 59.74 16.92 23.47
N ALA A 305 59.97 17.14 22.18
CA ALA A 305 60.57 18.37 21.69
C ALA A 305 59.47 19.30 21.15
N TYR A 306 59.74 20.59 21.24
CA TYR A 306 58.85 21.65 20.81
C TYR A 306 59.52 22.43 19.68
N LEU A 307 58.94 22.35 18.49
CA LEU A 307 59.35 23.12 17.33
C LEU A 307 58.39 24.29 17.15
N SER A 308 58.88 25.52 17.32
CA SER A 308 58.16 26.72 16.90
C SER A 308 58.72 27.17 15.57
N ALA A 309 57.87 27.28 14.54
CA ALA A 309 58.28 27.70 13.21
C ALA A 309 57.47 28.92 12.76
N VAL A 310 58.15 29.83 12.04
CA VAL A 310 57.56 30.99 11.39
C VAL A 310 57.68 30.78 9.88
N LYS A 311 56.54 30.76 9.20
CA LYS A 311 56.41 30.53 7.76
C LYS A 311 55.90 31.78 7.07
N ASP A 312 56.53 32.18 5.95
CA ASP A 312 55.97 33.23 5.11
C ASP A 312 54.73 32.73 4.34
N GLY A 313 53.66 33.51 4.38
CA GLY A 313 52.38 33.15 3.77
C GLY A 313 52.36 33.21 2.24
N ALA A 314 53.28 33.95 1.61
CA ALA A 314 53.34 34.11 0.16
C ALA A 314 54.32 33.13 -0.49
N THR A 315 55.54 33.00 0.04
CA THR A 315 56.57 32.09 -0.51
C THR A 315 56.43 30.66 0.01
N GLY A 316 55.88 30.49 1.21
CA GLY A 316 55.79 29.21 1.90
C GLY A 316 57.09 28.77 2.57
N GLU A 317 58.12 29.62 2.59
CA GLU A 317 59.41 29.34 3.21
C GLU A 317 59.34 29.48 4.74
N ILE A 318 60.18 28.71 5.44
CA ILE A 318 60.37 28.87 6.89
C ILE A 318 61.42 29.96 7.10
N VAL A 319 60.99 31.12 7.59
CA VAL A 319 61.85 32.29 7.79
C VAL A 319 62.53 32.28 9.16
N ALA A 320 61.97 31.58 10.14
CA ALA A 320 62.58 31.37 11.44
C ALA A 320 62.07 30.07 12.07
N HIS A 321 62.89 29.44 12.90
CA HIS A 321 62.47 28.34 13.74
C HIS A 321 63.24 28.32 15.06
N HIS A 322 62.62 27.79 16.09
CA HIS A 322 63.21 27.55 17.39
C HIS A 322 62.87 26.13 17.85
N PHE A 323 63.87 25.43 18.35
CA PHE A 323 63.75 24.06 18.81
C PHE A 323 64.11 24.00 20.29
N SER A 324 63.22 23.43 21.10
CA SER A 324 63.43 23.18 22.53
C SER A 324 63.19 21.71 22.83
N THR A 325 64.01 21.12 23.69
CA THR A 325 63.87 19.75 24.21
C THR A 325 63.52 19.77 25.69
#